data_AF-A0A4Q5TKM0-F1
#
_entry.id   AF-A0A4Q5TKM0-F1
#
_cell.length_a   1.000
_cell.length_b   1.000
_cell.length_c   1.000
_cell.angle_alpha   90.00
_cell.angle_beta   90.00
_cell.angle_gamma   90.00
#
_symmetry.space_group_name_H-M   'P 1'
#
loop_
_entity.id
_entity.type
_entity.pdbx_description
1 polymer ?
#
loop_
_entity_poly.entity_id
_entity_poly.type
_entity_poly.pdbx_seq_one_letter_code
_entity_poly.pdbx_strand_id
1 'polypeptide(L)'
;MSFSNPSPVLNIIARYSVPLERLARRIILHKHRAPDIVKWTLESIEEEDNLHEGPGLRALLIHRTKDMALGFNRAIEIYTEIKENGKAIHRNPGNPIHPQQ
;
A
#
# COMPACT_ATOMS: atom_id res chain seq x y z
N MET A 1 -19.27 3.86 37.07
CA MET A 1 -18.86 3.19 35.81
C MET A 1 -17.44 3.62 35.53
N SER A 2 -16.45 2.74 35.72
CA SER A 2 -15.06 3.04 35.34
C SER A 2 -14.95 2.91 33.82
N PHE A 3 -14.82 4.04 33.12
CA PHE A 3 -14.44 4.00 31.71
C PHE A 3 -13.02 3.44 31.65
N SER A 4 -12.89 2.21 31.15
CA SER A 4 -11.60 1.62 30.80
C SER A 4 -10.91 2.55 29.80
N ASN A 5 -9.74 3.09 30.18
CA ASN A 5 -8.94 3.92 29.30
C ASN A 5 -8.73 3.17 27.96
N PRO A 6 -8.95 3.82 26.80
CA PRO A 6 -8.71 3.18 25.52
C PRO A 6 -7.25 2.75 25.42
N SER A 7 -7.04 1.55 24.83
CA SER A 7 -5.70 0.99 24.60
C SER A 7 -4.78 2.06 23.98
N PRO A 8 -3.51 2.18 24.42
CA PRO A 8 -2.56 3.14 23.86
C PRO A 8 -2.48 3.09 22.32
N VAL A 9 -2.56 1.89 21.75
CA VAL A 9 -2.57 1.65 20.30
C VAL A 9 -3.79 2.31 19.64
N LEU A 10 -4.99 2.16 20.22
CA LEU A 10 -6.20 2.78 19.68
C LEU A 10 -6.12 4.31 19.67
N ASN A 11 -5.45 4.91 20.66
CA ASN A 11 -5.23 6.35 20.71
C ASN A 11 -4.28 6.82 19.60
N ILE A 12 -3.23 6.04 19.31
CA ILE A 12 -2.31 6.30 18.20
C ILE A 12 -3.07 6.22 16.87
N ILE A 13 -3.82 5.14 16.64
CA ILE A 13 -4.61 4.94 15.41
C ILE A 13 -5.59 6.10 15.19
N ALA A 14 -6.34 6.48 16.23
CA ALA A 14 -7.31 7.58 16.15
C ALA A 14 -6.62 8.92 15.81
N ARG A 15 -5.44 9.19 16.36
CA ARG A 15 -4.71 10.44 16.14
C ARG A 15 -4.08 10.54 14.74
N TYR A 16 -3.55 9.42 14.22
CA TYR A 16 -2.71 9.44 13.03
C TYR A 16 -3.38 8.92 11.76
N SER A 17 -4.48 8.17 11.84
CA SER A 17 -5.17 7.61 10.66
C SER A 17 -5.48 8.66 9.59
N VAL A 18 -6.17 9.75 9.94
CA VAL A 18 -6.55 10.80 9.00
C VAL A 18 -5.33 11.55 8.39
N PRO A 19 -4.34 12.02 9.18
CA PRO A 19 -3.13 12.62 8.62
C PRO A 19 -2.34 11.70 7.68
N LEU A 20 -2.19 10.42 8.04
CA LEU A 20 -1.45 9.46 7.21
C LEU A 20 -2.22 9.13 5.93
N GLU A 21 -3.55 9.06 5.98
CA GLU A 21 -4.36 8.85 4.78
C GLU A 21 -4.22 10.01 3.81
N ARG A 22 -4.25 11.26 4.31
CA ARG A 22 -4.01 12.46 3.49
C ARG A 22 -2.63 12.43 2.84
N LEU A 23 -1.61 11.94 3.54
CA LEU A 23 -0.27 11.75 2.99
C LEU A 23 -0.26 10.68 1.91
N ALA A 24 -0.76 9.47 2.19
CA ALA A 24 -0.81 8.37 1.24
C ALA A 24 -1.55 8.75 -0.05
N ARG A 25 -2.69 9.46 0.08
CA ARG A 25 -3.52 9.94 -1.05
C ARG A 25 -2.79 10.91 -1.98
N ARG A 26 -1.74 11.59 -1.51
CA ARG A 26 -0.90 12.48 -2.34
C ARG A 26 0.17 11.72 -3.12
N ILE A 27 0.50 10.49 -2.70
CA ILE A 27 1.58 9.68 -3.27
C ILE A 27 1.02 8.65 -4.24
N ILE A 28 -0.07 7.96 -3.86
CA ILE A 28 -0.61 6.86 -4.66
C ILE A 28 -1.44 7.37 -5.84
N LEU A 29 -1.35 6.65 -6.96
CA LEU A 29 -2.18 6.91 -8.14
C LEU A 29 -3.66 6.59 -7.87
N HIS A 30 -3.91 5.47 -7.20
CA HIS A 30 -5.27 4.98 -6.92
C HIS A 30 -5.76 5.49 -5.56
N LYS A 31 -6.12 6.77 -5.52
CA LYS A 31 -6.44 7.52 -4.28
C LYS A 31 -7.45 6.85 -3.33
N HIS A 32 -8.39 6.08 -3.85
CA HIS A 32 -9.38 5.36 -3.04
C HIS A 32 -8.77 4.27 -2.15
N ARG A 33 -7.54 3.80 -2.46
CA ARG A 33 -6.79 2.81 -1.70
C ARG A 33 -5.99 3.41 -0.54
N ALA A 34 -5.98 4.73 -0.37
CA ALA A 34 -5.22 5.39 0.69
C ALA A 34 -5.54 4.86 2.12
N PRO A 35 -6.81 4.53 2.47
CA PRO A 35 -7.11 3.91 3.76
C PRO A 35 -6.41 2.55 3.96
N ASP A 36 -6.32 1.73 2.91
CA ASP A 36 -5.64 0.43 2.97
C ASP A 36 -4.14 0.61 3.21
N ILE A 37 -3.51 1.60 2.58
CA ILE A 37 -2.09 1.93 2.82
C ILE A 37 -1.84 2.26 4.30
N VAL A 38 -2.72 3.06 4.90
CA VAL A 38 -2.61 3.42 6.32
C VAL A 38 -2.81 2.20 7.21
N LYS A 39 -3.80 1.37 6.90
CA LYS A 39 -4.04 0.10 7.61
C LYS A 39 -2.78 -0.77 7.62
N TRP A 40 -2.23 -1.08 6.44
CA TRP A 40 -1.03 -1.93 6.32
C TRP A 40 0.19 -1.30 6.98
N THR A 41 0.32 0.03 6.93
CA THR A 41 1.39 0.75 7.63
C THR A 41 1.30 0.50 9.13
N LEU A 42 0.13 0.72 9.74
CA LEU A 42 -0.08 0.56 11.18
C LEU A 42 0.09 -0.91 11.61
N GLU A 43 -0.47 -1.85 10.85
CA GLU A 43 -0.29 -3.30 11.07
C GLU A 43 1.20 -3.67 11.05
N SER A 44 1.96 -3.21 10.03
CA SER A 44 3.38 -3.53 9.92
C SER A 44 4.24 -2.97 11.07
N ILE A 45 3.85 -1.84 11.66
CA ILE A 45 4.60 -1.25 12.79
C ILE A 45 4.22 -1.94 14.10
N GLU A 46 2.96 -2.33 14.26
CA GLU A 46 2.49 -3.12 15.41
C GLU A 46 3.14 -4.51 15.43
N GLU A 47 3.22 -5.18 14.27
CA GLU A 47 3.89 -6.49 14.13
C GLU A 47 5.39 -6.45 14.48
N GLU A 48 6.01 -5.26 14.41
CA GLU A 48 7.39 -5.01 14.81
C GLU A 48 7.53 -4.54 16.27
N ASP A 49 6.44 -4.54 17.05
CA ASP A 49 6.34 -4.00 18.43
C ASP A 49 6.74 -2.50 18.55
N ASN A 50 6.72 -1.76 17.44
CA ASN A 50 7.18 -0.37 17.36
C ASN A 50 6.05 0.66 17.46
N LEU A 51 4.80 0.23 17.58
CA LEU A 51 3.64 1.12 17.61
C LEU A 51 3.31 1.59 19.05
N HIS A 52 4.26 2.28 19.65
CA HIS A 52 4.12 2.85 20.98
C HIS A 52 4.46 4.36 20.98
N GLU A 53 3.89 5.10 21.94
CA GLU A 53 4.11 6.55 22.04
C GLU A 53 5.59 6.86 22.34
N GLY A 54 6.14 7.85 21.62
CA GLY A 54 7.53 8.26 21.78
C GLY A 54 7.97 9.31 20.74
N PRO A 55 9.13 9.94 20.93
CA PRO A 55 9.60 11.04 20.08
C PRO A 55 9.82 10.63 18.61
N GLY A 56 10.03 9.34 18.34
CA GLY A 56 10.24 8.81 16.99
C GLY A 56 8.96 8.37 16.26
N LEU A 57 7.85 8.17 16.97
CA LEU A 57 6.66 7.51 16.42
C LEU A 57 6.13 8.23 15.18
N ARG A 58 6.00 9.56 15.24
CA ARG A 58 5.49 10.35 14.10
C ARG A 58 6.37 10.21 12.86
N ALA A 59 7.69 10.25 13.02
CA ALA A 59 8.63 10.13 11.92
C ALA A 59 8.55 8.72 11.31
N LEU A 60 8.51 7.69 12.15
CA LEU A 60 8.36 6.29 11.75
C LEU A 60 7.08 6.08 10.92
N LEU A 61 5.93 6.55 11.43
CA LEU A 61 4.64 6.44 10.74
C LEU A 61 4.67 7.11 9.35
N ILE A 62 5.26 8.31 9.26
CA ILE A 62 5.39 9.03 7.99
C ILE A 62 6.29 8.28 7.02
N HIS A 63 7.44 7.78 7.49
CA HIS A 63 8.38 7.04 6.66
C HIS A 63 7.75 5.77 6.12
N ARG A 64 7.19 4.94 7.00
CA ARG A 64 6.56 3.67 6.62
C ARG A 64 5.37 3.88 5.68
N THR A 65 4.56 4.92 5.91
CA THR A 65 3.44 5.27 5.00
C THR A 65 3.95 5.59 3.60
N LYS A 66 5.07 6.32 3.47
CA LYS A 66 5.67 6.64 2.17
C LYS A 66 6.17 5.39 1.48
N ASP A 67 6.90 4.54 2.19
CA ASP A 67 7.44 3.28 1.63
C ASP A 67 6.32 2.39 1.11
N MET A 68 5.27 2.20 1.92
CA MET A 68 4.10 1.40 1.56
C MET A 68 3.36 1.99 0.35
N ALA A 69 3.19 3.31 0.30
CA ALA A 69 2.55 4.00 -0.82
C ALA A 69 3.35 3.87 -2.14
N LEU A 70 4.67 4.02 -2.08
CA LEU A 70 5.55 3.87 -3.24
C LEU A 70 5.61 2.42 -3.71
N GLY A 71 5.73 1.48 -2.78
CA GLY A 71 5.68 0.05 -3.07
C GLY A 71 4.37 -0.36 -3.74
N PHE A 72 3.25 0.19 -3.28
CA PHE A 72 1.94 -0.03 -3.91
C PHE A 72 1.86 0.49 -5.35
N ASN A 73 2.35 1.71 -5.63
CA ASN A 73 2.42 2.21 -7.00
C ASN A 73 3.28 1.29 -7.88
N ARG A 74 4.45 0.86 -7.38
CA ARG A 74 5.34 -0.03 -8.12
C ARG A 74 4.69 -1.39 -8.41
N ALA A 75 3.92 -1.93 -7.47
CA ALA A 75 3.19 -3.18 -7.68
C ALA A 75 2.12 -3.05 -8.78
N ILE A 76 1.43 -1.91 -8.86
CA ILE A 76 0.47 -1.63 -9.94
C ILE A 76 1.18 -1.55 -11.30
N GLU A 77 2.32 -0.87 -11.38
CA GLU A 77 3.11 -0.77 -12.61
C GLU A 77 3.51 -2.15 -13.11
N ILE A 78 4.12 -2.97 -12.24
CA ILE A 78 4.54 -4.34 -12.57
C ILE A 78 3.33 -5.17 -13.04
N TYR A 79 2.20 -5.09 -12.34
CA TYR A 79 0.98 -5.81 -12.74
C TYR A 79 0.48 -5.37 -14.12
N THR A 80 0.55 -4.07 -14.42
CA THR A 80 0.13 -3.51 -15.71
C THR A 80 1.07 -3.94 -16.84
N GLU A 81 2.39 -3.85 -16.62
CA GLU A 81 3.42 -4.33 -17.55
C GLU A 81 3.23 -5.82 -17.87
N ILE A 82 3.02 -6.66 -16.87
CA ILE A 82 2.78 -8.11 -17.05
C ILE A 82 1.49 -8.34 -17.85
N LYS A 83 0.42 -7.61 -17.55
CA LYS A 83 -0.87 -7.75 -18.25
C LYS A 83 -0.77 -7.32 -19.72
N GLU A 84 -0.01 -6.27 -20.02
CA GLU A 84 0.19 -5.78 -21.39
C GLU A 84 1.08 -6.73 -22.19
N ASN A 85 2.19 -7.19 -21.61
CA ASN A 85 3.10 -8.15 -22.24
C ASN A 85 2.46 -9.54 -22.42
N GLY A 86 1.70 -10.02 -21.43
CA GLY A 86 0.94 -11.27 -21.52
C GLY A 86 -0.14 -11.21 -22.60
N LYS A 87 -0.78 -10.06 -22.82
CA LYS A 87 -1.73 -9.87 -23.92
C LYS A 87 -1.06 -9.80 -25.30
N ALA A 88 0.17 -9.32 -25.40
CA ALA A 88 0.90 -9.29 -26.67
C ALA A 88 1.23 -10.71 -27.18
N ILE A 89 1.54 -11.66 -26.28
CA ILE A 89 1.82 -13.06 -26.65
C ILE A 89 0.56 -13.77 -27.19
N HIS A 90 -0.63 -13.44 -26.67
CA HIS A 90 -1.90 -14.03 -27.13
C HIS A 90 -2.54 -13.33 -28.34
N ARG A 91 -1.90 -12.30 -28.92
CA ARG A 91 -2.42 -11.53 -30.07
C ARG A 91 -1.82 -11.87 -31.43
N ASN A 92 -1.07 -12.97 -31.56
CA ASN A 92 -0.71 -13.54 -32.87
C ASN A 92 -1.51 -14.82 -33.18
N PRO A 93 -2.81 -14.74 -33.53
CA PRO A 93 -3.48 -15.80 -34.27
C PRO A 93 -3.24 -15.55 -35.77
N GLY A 94 -2.08 -15.95 -36.30
CA GLY A 94 -1.87 -15.81 -37.74
C GLY A 94 -0.44 -15.87 -38.20
N ASN A 95 0.14 -17.07 -38.22
CA ASN A 95 0.91 -17.46 -39.38
C ASN A 95 0.74 -18.97 -39.58
N PRO A 96 -0.17 -19.44 -40.45
CA PRO A 96 -0.16 -20.83 -40.85
C PRO A 96 1.13 -21.06 -41.64
N ILE A 97 2.04 -21.83 -41.06
CA ILE A 97 3.18 -22.39 -41.78
C ILE A 97 2.58 -23.30 -42.84
N HIS A 98 2.50 -22.83 -44.08
CA HIS A 98 2.25 -23.71 -45.23
C HIS A 98 3.52 -24.55 -45.43
N PRO A 99 3.46 -25.89 -45.32
CA PRO A 99 4.54 -26.72 -45.84
C PRO A 99 4.48 -26.63 -47.37
N GLN A 100 5.48 -26.00 -47.97
CA GLN A 100 5.71 -26.12 -49.41
C GLN A 100 6.14 -27.56 -49.70
N GLN A 101 5.41 -28.18 -50.62
CA GLN A 101 5.69 -29.49 -51.21
C GLN A 101 6.97 -29.45 -52.06
#